data_AF-A0A5B8V6Y6-F1
#
_entry.id   AF-A0A5B8V6Y6-F1
#
_cell.length_a   1.000
_cell.length_b   1.000
_cell.length_c   1.000
_cell.angle_alpha   90.00
_cell.angle_beta   90.00
_cell.angle_gamma   90.00
#
_symmetry.space_group_name_H-M   'P 1'
#
loop_
_entity.id
_entity.type
_entity.pdbx_description
1 polymer ?
#
loop_
_entity_poly.entity_id
_entity_poly.type
_entity_poly.pdbx_seq_one_letter_code
_entity_poly.pdbx_strand_id
1 'polypeptide(L)'
;MLVANNTIVSLRYVMKNDAGEIMEDNTNTAPYNYLHGSGNLMPALEDAMTGLSKGEAKTFSIADKLLNGIFHFDVIIDDVRPASAKEIASGFPAKKITTDDCGTDCCC
;
A
#
# COMPACT_ATOMS: atom_id res chain seq x y z
N MET A 1 -14.26 -5.26 -8.53
CA MET A 1 -13.82 -6.02 -7.33
C MET A 1 -13.49 -5.00 -6.25
N LEU A 2 -13.87 -5.28 -5.00
CA LEU A 2 -13.65 -4.38 -3.86
C LEU A 2 -12.53 -4.92 -2.96
N VAL A 3 -11.87 -4.02 -2.24
CA VAL A 3 -10.90 -4.37 -1.20
C VAL A 3 -11.60 -5.12 -0.07
N ALA A 4 -11.12 -6.32 0.23
CA ALA A 4 -11.64 -7.20 1.27
C ALA A 4 -10.54 -8.15 1.80
N ASN A 5 -10.84 -8.91 2.86
CA ASN A 5 -9.88 -9.87 3.43
C ASN A 5 -9.40 -10.88 2.38
N ASN A 6 -8.11 -11.25 2.46
CA ASN A 6 -7.43 -12.12 1.51
C ASN A 6 -7.37 -11.58 0.07
N THR A 7 -7.34 -10.25 -0.08
CA THR A 7 -7.09 -9.61 -1.38
C THR A 7 -5.73 -8.93 -1.38
N ILE A 8 -5.07 -8.95 -2.54
CA ILE A 8 -3.89 -8.12 -2.80
C ILE A 8 -4.38 -6.80 -3.35
N VAL A 9 -4.00 -5.73 -2.65
CA VAL A 9 -4.33 -4.36 -3.01
C VAL A 9 -3.05 -3.69 -3.48
N SER A 10 -3.05 -3.23 -4.73
CA SER A 10 -2.02 -2.39 -5.31
C SER A 10 -2.47 -0.95 -5.16
N LEU A 11 -1.69 -0.13 -4.45
CA LEU A 11 -2.01 1.27 -4.24
C LEU A 11 -0.78 2.15 -4.33
N ARG A 12 -1.02 3.43 -4.58
CA ARG A 12 -0.04 4.50 -4.47
C ARG A 12 -0.55 5.49 -3.44
N TYR A 13 0.35 6.09 -2.68
CA TYR A 13 -0.04 7.01 -1.62
C TYR A 13 0.91 8.18 -1.50
N VAL A 14 0.37 9.29 -0.98
CA VAL A 14 1.14 10.43 -0.50
C VAL A 14 0.86 10.59 0.99
N MET A 15 1.91 10.56 1.80
CA MET A 15 1.85 10.82 3.24
C MET A 15 2.26 12.27 3.48
N LYS A 16 1.40 13.04 4.14
CA LYS A 16 1.66 14.42 4.57
C LYS A 16 1.57 14.53 6.09
N ASN A 17 2.35 15.41 6.67
CA ASN A 17 2.22 15.76 8.09
C ASN A 17 1.08 16.77 8.33
N ASP A 18 0.82 17.09 9.60
CA ASP A 18 -0.18 18.08 10.03
C ASP A 18 0.08 19.50 9.48
N ALA A 19 1.34 19.82 9.17
CA ALA A 19 1.72 21.07 8.52
C ALA A 19 1.46 21.07 7.00
N GLY A 20 1.02 19.96 6.42
CA GLY A 20 0.78 19.78 4.98
C GLY A 20 2.04 19.49 4.17
N GLU A 21 3.17 19.24 4.82
CA GLU A 21 4.42 18.87 4.15
C GLU A 21 4.38 17.40 3.73
N ILE A 22 4.74 17.13 2.47
CA ILE A 22 4.83 15.77 1.95
C ILE A 22 6.04 15.08 2.58
N MET A 23 5.77 14.04 3.36
CA MET A 23 6.79 13.18 3.97
C MET A 23 7.19 12.05 3.03
N GLU A 24 6.21 11.44 2.38
CA GLU A 24 6.44 10.32 1.46
C GLU A 24 5.48 10.42 0.27
N ASP A 25 5.96 10.14 -0.93
CA ASP A 25 5.17 10.17 -2.16
C ASP A 25 5.54 8.98 -3.05
N ASN A 26 4.60 8.07 -3.23
CA ASN A 26 4.70 6.90 -4.09
C ASN A 26 3.74 6.99 -5.29
N THR A 27 3.29 8.19 -5.66
CA THR A 27 2.43 8.37 -6.85
C THR A 27 3.20 8.23 -8.15
N ASN A 28 4.49 8.59 -8.15
CA ASN A 28 5.39 8.53 -9.31
C ASN A 28 6.30 7.29 -9.34
N THR A 29 6.19 6.39 -8.35
CA THR A 29 7.02 5.18 -8.25
C THR A 29 6.16 3.91 -8.31
N ALA A 30 6.77 2.76 -8.07
CA ALA A 30 6.10 1.47 -8.21
C ALA A 30 5.02 1.29 -7.13
N PRO A 31 3.79 0.88 -7.51
CA PRO A 31 2.68 0.76 -6.58
C PRO A 31 3.02 -0.19 -5.43
N TYR A 32 2.71 0.26 -4.22
CA TYR A 32 2.84 -0.55 -3.02
C TYR A 32 1.76 -1.63 -3.00
N ASN A 33 2.18 -2.88 -2.81
CA ASN A 33 1.28 -4.01 -2.76
C ASN A 33 1.25 -4.55 -1.34
N TYR A 34 0.05 -4.77 -0.80
CA TYR A 34 -0.12 -5.43 0.48
C TYR A 34 -1.26 -6.44 0.46
N LEU A 35 -1.25 -7.35 1.42
CA LEU A 35 -2.31 -8.34 1.65
C LEU A 35 -3.29 -7.77 2.69
N HIS A 36 -4.53 -7.55 2.28
CA HIS A 36 -5.56 -7.01 3.15
C HIS A 36 -6.10 -8.09 4.10
N GLY A 37 -6.19 -7.77 5.39
CA GLY A 37 -6.65 -8.69 6.44
C GLY A 37 -5.56 -9.61 6.97
N SER A 38 -4.28 -9.36 6.64
CA SER A 38 -3.15 -10.07 7.25
C SER A 38 -2.65 -9.43 8.55
N GLY A 39 -3.15 -8.24 8.90
CA GLY A 39 -2.70 -7.49 10.09
C GLY A 39 -1.30 -6.89 9.95
N ASN A 40 -0.76 -6.80 8.73
CA ASN A 40 0.55 -6.19 8.47
C ASN A 40 0.50 -4.66 8.39
N LEU A 41 -0.69 -4.09 8.21
CA LEU A 41 -0.91 -2.65 8.05
C LEU A 41 -1.67 -2.10 9.26
N MET A 42 -1.60 -0.78 9.47
CA MET A 42 -2.35 -0.13 10.55
C MET A 42 -3.86 -0.38 10.39
N PRO A 43 -4.57 -0.84 11.44
CA PRO A 43 -6.00 -1.19 11.32
C PRO A 43 -6.87 -0.04 10.80
N ALA A 44 -6.60 1.20 11.21
CA ALA A 44 -7.34 2.37 10.75
C ALA A 44 -7.13 2.65 9.25
N LEU A 45 -5.92 2.41 8.75
CA LEU A 45 -5.56 2.54 7.34
C LEU A 45 -6.22 1.40 6.53
N GLU A 46 -6.14 0.18 7.04
CA GLU A 46 -6.75 -1.00 6.41
C GLU A 46 -8.26 -0.81 6.27
N ASP A 47 -8.96 -0.48 7.36
CA ASP A 47 -10.42 -0.28 7.38
C ASP A 47 -10.86 0.87 6.45
N ALA A 48 -10.09 1.97 6.40
CA ALA A 48 -10.36 3.08 5.50
C ALA A 48 -10.31 2.69 4.02
N MET A 49 -9.54 1.64 3.68
CA MET A 49 -9.44 1.10 2.34
C MET A 49 -10.44 -0.01 2.05
N THR A 50 -11.05 -0.61 3.08
CA THR A 50 -12.06 -1.65 2.90
C THR A 50 -13.25 -1.11 2.10
N GLY A 51 -13.68 -1.87 1.09
CA GLY A 51 -14.77 -1.48 0.21
C GLY A 51 -14.39 -0.52 -0.92
N LEU A 52 -13.13 -0.04 -1.00
CA LEU A 52 -12.67 0.72 -2.17
C LEU A 52 -12.54 -0.17 -3.40
N SER A 53 -12.63 0.44 -4.57
CA SER A 53 -12.49 -0.22 -5.86
C SER A 53 -11.26 0.25 -6.64
N LYS A 54 -10.89 -0.49 -7.69
CA LYS A 54 -9.81 -0.10 -8.60
C LYS A 54 -10.09 1.28 -9.22
N GLY A 55 -9.08 2.14 -9.20
CA GLY A 55 -9.14 3.52 -9.71
C GLY A 55 -9.70 4.52 -8.70
N GLU A 56 -10.09 4.07 -7.52
CA GLU A 56 -10.64 4.92 -6.48
C GLU A 56 -9.54 5.61 -5.69
N ALA A 57 -9.69 6.92 -5.50
CA ALA A 57 -8.79 7.73 -4.70
C ALA A 57 -9.51 8.20 -3.44
N LYS A 58 -8.84 8.08 -2.30
CA LYS A 58 -9.40 8.50 -1.02
C LYS A 58 -8.31 9.04 -0.11
N THR A 59 -8.66 10.15 0.55
CA THR A 59 -7.81 10.76 1.57
C THR A 59 -8.37 10.42 2.94
N PHE A 60 -7.51 10.03 3.86
CA PHE A 60 -7.88 9.82 5.25
C PHE A 60 -6.78 10.33 6.18
N SER A 61 -7.19 10.73 7.37
CA SER A 61 -6.32 11.32 8.38
C SER A 61 -6.16 10.34 9.53
N ILE A 62 -4.93 9.98 9.85
CA ILE A 62 -4.61 9.07 10.94
C ILE A 62 -3.78 9.81 11.97
N ALA A 63 -4.29 9.86 13.19
CA ALA A 63 -3.51 10.32 14.33
C ALA A 63 -2.66 9.18 14.86
N ASP A 64 -1.34 9.35 14.83
CA ASP A 64 -0.43 8.38 15.41
C ASP A 64 0.14 8.92 16.74
N LYS A 65 -0.10 8.16 17.81
CA LYS A 65 0.29 8.57 19.16
C LYS A 65 1.80 8.43 19.40
N LEU A 66 2.49 7.56 18.66
CA LEU A 66 3.94 7.39 18.77
C LEU A 66 4.67 8.56 18.09
N LEU A 67 4.12 9.04 16.98
CA LEU A 67 4.68 10.15 16.22
C LEU A 67 4.15 11.53 16.66
N ASN A 68 3.27 11.60 17.66
CA ASN A 68 2.67 12.82 18.22
C ASN A 68 2.12 13.77 17.14
N GLY A 69 1.44 13.24 16.13
CA GLY A 69 0.99 14.02 14.99
C GLY A 69 -0.18 13.40 14.25
N ILE A 70 -0.82 14.22 13.41
CA ILE A 70 -1.82 13.80 12.44
C ILE A 70 -1.12 13.65 11.09
N PHE A 71 -1.35 12.53 10.44
CA PHE A 71 -0.84 12.26 9.10
C PHE A 71 -2.00 12.12 8.14
N HIS A 72 -1.89 12.79 7.01
CA HIS A 72 -2.84 12.69 5.92
C HIS A 72 -2.27 11.75 4.86
N PHE A 73 -3.04 10.72 4.53
CA PHE A 73 -2.69 9.76 3.50
C PHE A 73 -3.65 9.94 2.34
N ASP A 74 -3.14 10.43 1.22
CA ASP A 74 -3.85 10.46 -0.05
C ASP A 74 -3.56 9.15 -0.79
N VAL A 75 -4.49 8.20 -0.77
CA VAL A 75 -4.31 6.87 -1.37
C VAL A 75 -5.09 6.77 -2.68
N ILE A 76 -4.48 6.11 -3.66
CA ILE A 76 -5.07 5.78 -4.95
C ILE A 76 -4.93 4.29 -5.18
N ILE A 77 -6.06 3.60 -5.34
CA ILE A 77 -6.09 2.16 -5.62
C ILE A 77 -5.81 1.93 -7.10
N ASP A 78 -4.68 1.31 -7.42
CA ASP A 78 -4.28 1.02 -8.79
C ASP A 78 -4.88 -0.29 -9.29
N ASP A 79 -4.95 -1.30 -8.41
CA ASP A 79 -5.51 -2.62 -8.74
C ASP A 79 -5.95 -3.37 -7.48
N VAL A 80 -6.96 -4.23 -7.61
CA VAL A 80 -7.43 -5.12 -6.53
C VAL A 80 -7.69 -6.49 -7.10
N ARG A 81 -7.01 -7.50 -6.54
CA ARG A 81 -7.14 -8.90 -6.99
C ARG A 81 -7.20 -9.86 -5.80
N PRO A 82 -7.76 -11.07 -5.96
CA PRO A 82 -7.69 -12.07 -4.90
C PRO A 82 -6.25 -12.53 -4.68
N ALA A 83 -5.90 -12.78 -3.41
CA ALA A 83 -4.61 -13.36 -3.07
C ALA A 83 -4.57 -14.85 -3.41
N SER A 84 -3.43 -15.32 -3.91
CA SER A 84 -3.21 -16.74 -4.14
C SER A 84 -2.90 -17.47 -2.83
N ALA A 85 -3.12 -18.78 -2.79
CA ALA A 85 -2.83 -19.59 -1.59
C ALA A 85 -1.36 -19.46 -1.12
N LYS A 86 -0.42 -19.25 -2.06
CA LYS A 86 0.99 -18.99 -1.73
C LYS A 86 1.19 -17.66 -1.02
N GLU A 87 0.52 -16.60 -1.47
CA GLU A 87 0.61 -15.26 -0.87
C GLU A 87 -0.06 -15.21 0.50
N ILE A 88 -1.17 -15.92 0.67
CA ILE A 88 -1.84 -16.07 1.96
C ILE A 88 -0.93 -16.86 2.94
N ALA A 89 -0.31 -17.94 2.46
CA ALA A 89 0.60 -18.74 3.27
C ALA A 89 1.90 -18.00 3.62
N SER A 90 2.42 -17.15 2.73
CA SER A 90 3.61 -16.34 3.00
C SER A 90 3.30 -15.06 3.78
N GLY A 91 2.05 -14.57 3.73
CA GLY A 91 1.66 -13.27 4.30
C GLY A 91 2.12 -12.06 3.48
N PHE A 92 2.74 -12.28 2.31
CA PHE A 92 3.29 -11.21 1.47
C PHE A 92 2.81 -11.38 0.02
N PRO A 93 2.42 -10.26 -0.65
CA PRO A 93 2.17 -10.30 -2.08
C PRO A 93 3.43 -10.69 -2.84
N ALA A 94 3.27 -11.42 -3.94
CA ALA A 94 4.37 -11.64 -4.87
C ALA A 94 4.87 -10.27 -5.35
N LYS A 95 6.12 -9.92 -5.04
CA LYS A 95 6.78 -8.74 -5.63
C LYS A 95 6.58 -8.82 -7.14
N LYS A 96 5.92 -7.84 -7.75
CA LYS A 96 6.14 -7.60 -9.17
C LYS A 96 7.62 -7.29 -9.28
N ILE A 97 8.37 -8.20 -9.88
CA ILE A 97 9.77 -7.99 -10.25
C ILE A 97 9.74 -6.76 -11.16
N THR A 98 10.01 -5.58 -10.59
CA THR A 98 10.46 -4.46 -11.40
C THR A 98 11.82 -4.91 -11.89
N THR A 99 11.89 -5.27 -13.16
CA THR A 99 13.14 -5.55 -13.89
C THR A 99 13.96 -4.26 -13.92
N ASP A 100 14.57 -3.94 -12.79
CA ASP A 100 15.71 -3.05 -12.60
C ASP A 100 16.72 -3.73 -11.65
N ASP A 101 16.74 -5.07 -11.71
CA ASP A 101 17.79 -5.91 -11.15
C ASP A 101 18.74 -6.31 -12.29
N CYS A 102 19.50 -5.30 -12.76
CA CYS A 102 20.91 -5.54 -13.02
C CYS A 102 21.62 -5.23 -11.69
N GLY A 103 21.52 -6.10 -10.69
CA GLY A 103 22.10 -7.43 -10.71
C GLY A 103 23.56 -7.29 -10.25
N THR A 104 23.82 -7.49 -8.96
CA THR A 104 25.18 -7.51 -8.44
C THR A 104 25.91 -8.70 -9.07
N ASP A 105 26.89 -8.38 -9.92
CA ASP A 105 27.84 -9.26 -10.62
C ASP A 105 27.52 -9.64 -12.10
N CYS A 106 27.56 -8.64 -12.98
CA CYS A 106 28.05 -8.86 -14.35
C CYS A 106 29.50 -8.36 -14.44
N CYS A 107 30.45 -9.26 -14.17
CA CYS A 107 31.83 -9.14 -14.63
C CYS A 107 31.91 -9.27 -16.17
N CYS A 108 32.48 -8.27 -16.85
CA CYS A 108 33.33 -8.40 -18.05
C CYS A 108 34.25 -7.17 -18.11
#